data_AF-A0A2B7ZX21-F1
#
_entry.id   AF-A0A2B7ZX21-F1
#
_cell.length_a   1.000
_cell.length_b   1.000
_cell.length_c   1.000
_cell.angle_alpha   90.00
_cell.angle_beta   90.00
_cell.angle_gamma   90.00
#
_symmetry.space_group_name_H-M   'P 1'
#
loop_
_entity.id
_entity.type
_entity.pdbx_description
1 polymer ?
#
loop_
_entity_poly.entity_id
_entity_poly.type
_entity_poly.pdbx_seq_one_letter_code
_entity_poly.pdbx_strand_id
1 'polypeptide(L)'
;MVGLLLLKHIRNVSDESIAEQWTENIYCQYFCGETNFVPCAPCEASELVHFRKRIGAKGIELIFKESIRLNGEDAKEESIKADTAVQEKNVTFPTDAKLHRKIIEKCQALRKKEGLPVRQSYTRTLKDLGMDQRFRRRPKNKGKAKKADQKVKTIAGRLVREIERNLPPRSIYQKDIALFQQVPEQTKTSKHKIYSLHEPEVKCIAKGKAHKKYEFGNKASISVTENTGVIVGAISFRNPYDGNILNEVIKQYESIFGKVPRHLTVDRGYRGKKQIGETE
;
A
#
# COMPACT_ATOMS: atom_id res chain seq x y z
N MET A 1 1.15 23.75 6.86
CA MET A 1 0.89 22.29 6.85
C MET A 1 0.31 21.76 5.53
N VAL A 2 -0.84 22.25 5.04
CA VAL A 2 -1.42 21.76 3.77
C VAL A 2 -0.47 21.97 2.59
N GLY A 3 0.14 23.15 2.47
CA GLY A 3 1.15 23.44 1.44
C GLY A 3 2.31 22.45 1.45
N LEU A 4 2.85 22.10 2.64
CA LEU A 4 3.90 21.09 2.80
C LEU A 4 3.45 19.70 2.31
N LEU A 5 2.21 19.28 2.60
CA LEU A 5 1.68 18.02 2.09
C LEU A 5 1.60 18.01 0.56
N LEU A 6 1.12 19.08 -0.04
CA LEU A 6 1.04 19.22 -1.50
C LEU A 6 2.44 19.18 -2.12
N LEU A 7 3.37 19.99 -1.62
CA LEU A 7 4.74 20.04 -2.12
C LEU A 7 5.45 18.68 -2.01
N LYS A 8 5.27 17.99 -0.89
CA LYS A 8 5.80 16.63 -0.70
C LYS A 8 5.34 15.70 -1.83
N HIS A 9 4.05 15.72 -2.16
CA HIS A 9 3.49 14.85 -3.20
C HIS A 9 3.91 15.27 -4.61
N ILE A 10 3.93 16.57 -4.90
CA ILE A 10 4.38 17.13 -6.17
C ILE A 10 5.85 16.77 -6.43
N ARG A 11 6.71 16.87 -5.41
CA ARG A 11 8.14 16.57 -5.51
C ARG A 11 8.50 15.11 -5.27
N ASN A 12 7.55 14.30 -4.82
CA ASN A 12 7.74 12.89 -4.49
C ASN A 12 8.89 12.64 -3.49
N VAL A 13 8.89 13.38 -2.37
CA VAL A 13 9.93 13.31 -1.32
C VAL A 13 9.38 12.84 0.03
N SER A 14 10.27 12.55 0.97
CA SER A 14 9.88 12.17 2.34
C SER A 14 9.40 13.36 3.17
N ASP A 15 8.82 13.10 4.34
CA ASP A 15 8.36 14.16 5.25
C ASP A 15 9.55 14.94 5.83
N GLU A 16 10.67 14.27 6.07
CA GLU A 16 11.92 14.86 6.54
C GLU A 16 12.54 15.74 5.45
N SER A 17 12.62 15.22 4.23
CA SER A 17 13.22 15.95 3.11
C SER A 17 12.42 17.18 2.74
N ILE A 18 11.08 17.17 2.82
CA ILE A 18 10.29 18.38 2.54
C ILE A 18 10.46 19.45 3.62
N ALA A 19 10.59 19.06 4.90
CA ALA A 19 10.82 20.02 5.99
C ALA A 19 12.18 20.73 5.82
N GLU A 20 13.22 19.98 5.42
CA GLU A 20 14.54 20.51 5.08
C GLU A 20 14.48 21.41 3.83
N GLN A 21 13.92 20.91 2.72
CA GLN A 21 13.80 21.67 1.47
C GLN A 21 12.99 22.97 1.63
N TRP A 22 11.98 22.97 2.50
CA TRP A 22 11.20 24.18 2.78
C TRP A 22 12.07 25.26 3.44
N THR A 23 12.98 24.87 4.32
CA THR A 23 13.90 25.79 5.01
C THR A 23 14.84 26.49 4.03
N GLU A 24 15.27 25.78 2.99
CA GLU A 24 16.25 26.27 2.03
C GLU A 24 15.63 26.96 0.80
N ASN A 25 14.32 26.77 0.56
CA ASN A 25 13.68 27.16 -0.70
C ASN A 25 12.57 28.20 -0.51
N ILE A 26 12.85 29.45 -0.88
CA ILE A 26 11.90 30.56 -0.78
C ILE A 26 10.59 30.33 -1.55
N TYR A 27 10.61 29.60 -2.67
CA TYR A 27 9.38 29.28 -3.41
C TYR A 27 8.50 28.28 -2.65
N CYS A 28 9.10 27.34 -1.91
CA CYS A 28 8.35 26.44 -1.04
C CYS A 28 7.72 27.18 0.14
N GLN A 29 8.42 28.17 0.69
CA GLN A 29 7.90 29.03 1.76
C GLN A 29 6.75 29.89 1.26
N TYR A 30 6.95 30.58 0.13
CA TYR A 30 5.93 31.39 -0.52
C TYR A 30 4.67 30.57 -0.87
N PHE A 31 4.85 29.38 -1.44
CA PHE A 31 3.73 28.47 -1.72
C PHE A 31 2.96 28.07 -0.45
N CYS A 32 3.63 27.99 0.70
CA CYS A 32 2.99 27.70 1.98
C CYS A 32 2.35 28.93 2.64
N GLY A 33 2.48 30.12 2.05
CA GLY A 33 1.88 31.37 2.53
C GLY A 33 2.86 32.32 3.23
N GLU A 34 4.16 32.02 3.25
CA GLU A 34 5.14 32.93 3.85
C GLU A 34 5.40 34.14 2.95
N THR A 35 5.47 35.32 3.58
CA THR A 35 5.76 36.59 2.90
C THR A 35 7.23 36.99 2.99
N ASN A 36 7.95 36.46 3.98
CA ASN A 36 9.36 36.71 4.21
C ASN A 36 10.11 35.38 4.31
N PHE A 37 11.42 35.41 4.03
CA PHE A 37 12.25 34.21 4.14
C PHE A 37 12.47 33.84 5.61
N VAL A 38 12.16 32.59 5.96
CA VAL A 38 12.28 32.01 7.29
C VAL A 38 13.39 30.93 7.24
N PRO A 39 14.58 31.18 7.80
CA PRO A 39 15.71 30.24 7.76
C PRO A 39 15.64 29.18 8.87
N CYS A 40 14.46 28.63 9.15
CA CYS A 40 14.29 27.53 10.09
C CYS A 40 13.21 26.55 9.61
N ALA A 41 13.24 25.33 10.16
CA ALA A 41 12.27 24.31 9.80
C ALA A 41 10.85 24.73 10.19
N PRO A 42 9.84 24.46 9.34
CA PRO A 42 8.47 24.91 9.59
C PRO A 42 7.77 24.07 10.67
N CYS A 43 8.20 22.81 10.84
CA CYS A 43 7.70 21.86 11.82
C CYS A 43 8.64 20.65 11.90
N GLU A 44 8.51 19.84 12.95
CA GLU A 44 9.09 18.50 12.98
C GLU A 44 8.45 17.60 11.92
N ALA A 45 9.23 16.77 11.23
CA ALA A 45 8.73 15.91 10.14
C ALA A 45 7.61 14.96 10.60
N SER A 46 7.67 14.52 11.86
CA SER A 46 6.64 13.68 12.48
C SER A 46 5.27 14.38 12.58
N GLU A 47 5.24 15.71 12.67
CA GLU A 47 4.00 16.48 12.72
C GLU A 47 3.20 16.36 11.43
N LEU A 48 3.83 16.19 10.27
CA LEU A 48 3.12 15.92 9.01
C LEU A 48 2.35 14.59 9.07
N VAL A 49 2.89 13.58 9.77
CA VAL A 49 2.20 12.31 10.02
C VAL A 49 1.01 12.52 10.95
N HIS A 50 1.20 13.26 12.04
CA HIS A 50 0.14 13.58 13.00
C HIS A 50 -0.98 14.40 12.35
N PHE A 51 -0.62 15.37 11.52
CA PHE A 51 -1.55 16.22 10.79
C PHE A 51 -2.40 15.40 9.81
N ARG A 52 -1.79 14.51 9.00
CA ARG A 52 -2.54 13.60 8.12
C ARG A 52 -3.51 12.69 8.88
N LYS A 53 -3.09 12.16 10.03
CA LYS A 53 -3.97 11.36 10.90
C LYS A 53 -5.12 12.18 11.48
N ARG A 54 -4.86 13.45 11.85
CA ARG A 54 -5.85 14.37 12.42
C ARG A 54 -6.93 14.75 11.40
N ILE A 55 -6.54 15.15 10.20
CA ILE A 55 -7.49 15.56 9.15
C ILE A 55 -8.20 14.36 8.52
N GLY A 56 -7.54 13.19 8.52
CA GLY A 56 -8.08 11.93 8.01
C GLY A 56 -8.48 12.01 6.53
N ALA A 57 -9.32 11.05 6.12
CA ALA A 57 -9.82 10.99 4.74
C ALA A 57 -10.63 12.25 4.36
N LYS A 58 -11.50 12.71 5.27
CA LYS A 58 -12.35 13.90 5.05
C LYS A 58 -11.53 15.16 4.76
N GLY A 59 -10.45 15.39 5.51
CA GLY A 59 -9.62 16.57 5.26
C GLY A 59 -8.76 16.48 4.01
N ILE A 60 -8.30 15.28 3.63
CA ILE A 60 -7.64 15.08 2.33
C ILE A 60 -8.63 15.30 1.18
N GLU A 61 -9.89 14.86 1.34
CA GLU A 61 -10.95 15.10 0.37
C GLU A 61 -11.24 16.59 0.18
N LEU A 62 -11.19 17.40 1.26
CA LEU A 62 -11.30 18.86 1.15
C LEU A 62 -10.14 19.47 0.35
N ILE A 63 -8.89 19.04 0.60
CA ILE A 63 -7.73 19.50 -0.17
C ILE A 63 -7.87 19.12 -1.65
N PHE A 64 -8.35 17.91 -1.93
CA PHE A 64 -8.61 17.43 -3.28
C PHE A 64 -9.73 18.24 -3.96
N LYS A 65 -10.82 18.53 -3.24
CA LYS A 65 -11.92 19.38 -3.73
C LYS A 65 -11.46 20.79 -4.10
N GLU A 66 -10.57 21.39 -3.31
CA GLU A 66 -9.97 22.69 -3.66
C GLU A 66 -9.10 22.59 -4.92
N SER A 67 -8.33 21.51 -5.08
CA SER A 67 -7.57 21.28 -6.33
C SER A 67 -8.48 21.19 -7.56
N ILE A 68 -9.65 20.55 -7.43
CA ILE A 68 -10.64 20.48 -8.51
C ILE A 68 -11.20 21.88 -8.80
N ARG A 69 -11.58 22.62 -7.76
CA ARG A 69 -12.14 23.99 -7.89
C ARG A 69 -11.20 24.93 -8.65
N LEU A 70 -9.89 24.81 -8.44
CA LEU A 70 -8.88 25.63 -9.14
C LEU A 70 -8.87 25.43 -10.66
N ASN A 71 -9.38 24.30 -11.17
CA ASN A 71 -9.47 24.03 -12.61
C ASN A 71 -10.75 24.64 -13.24
N GLY A 72 -11.59 25.35 -12.48
CA GLY A 72 -12.69 26.16 -13.02
C GLY A 72 -13.73 25.35 -13.80
N GLU A 73 -14.06 25.82 -15.02
CA GLU A 73 -15.05 25.18 -15.89
C GLU A 73 -14.57 23.82 -16.42
N ASP A 74 -13.27 23.62 -16.58
CA ASP A 74 -12.70 22.36 -17.07
C ASP A 74 -13.03 21.18 -16.16
N ALA A 75 -13.24 21.43 -14.86
CA ALA A 75 -13.62 20.42 -13.87
C ALA A 75 -15.11 20.08 -13.87
N LYS A 76 -15.97 20.93 -14.45
CA LYS A 76 -17.45 20.83 -14.33
C LYS A 76 -18.10 20.00 -15.43
N GLU A 77 -17.29 19.35 -16.28
CA GLU A 77 -17.77 18.47 -17.33
C GLU A 77 -18.65 17.34 -16.74
N GLU A 78 -19.80 17.11 -17.37
CA GLU A 78 -20.78 16.10 -16.91
C GLU A 78 -20.46 14.70 -17.42
N SER A 79 -19.56 14.60 -18.41
CA SER A 79 -19.00 13.36 -18.91
C SER A 79 -17.65 13.11 -18.25
N ILE A 80 -17.47 11.91 -17.71
CA ILE A 80 -16.21 11.50 -17.07
C ILE A 80 -15.78 10.10 -17.55
N LYS A 81 -14.47 9.86 -17.55
CA LYS A 81 -13.86 8.54 -17.73
C LYS A 81 -13.38 8.02 -16.37
N ALA A 82 -13.61 6.75 -16.08
CA ALA A 82 -13.00 6.10 -14.92
C ALA A 82 -12.20 4.87 -15.32
N ASP A 83 -11.03 4.73 -14.70
CA ASP A 83 -10.20 3.53 -14.80
C ASP A 83 -9.65 3.14 -13.43
N THR A 84 -9.37 1.85 -13.26
CA THR A 84 -8.82 1.30 -12.04
C THR A 84 -7.39 0.83 -12.25
N ALA A 85 -6.47 1.52 -11.59
CA ALA A 85 -5.07 1.15 -11.50
C ALA A 85 -4.79 0.38 -10.19
N VAL A 86 -3.61 -0.23 -10.10
CA VAL A 86 -3.07 -0.71 -8.82
C VAL A 86 -2.07 0.32 -8.33
N GLN A 87 -2.34 0.89 -7.17
CA GLN A 87 -1.34 1.64 -6.42
C GLN A 87 -0.40 0.63 -5.77
N GLU A 88 0.72 0.35 -6.44
CA GLU A 88 1.73 -0.54 -5.92
C GLU A 88 2.31 -0.02 -4.62
N LYS A 89 2.40 -0.92 -3.64
CA LYS A 89 3.10 -0.64 -2.40
C LYS A 89 4.56 -0.98 -2.58
N ASN A 90 5.42 -0.28 -1.84
CA ASN A 90 6.86 -0.54 -1.84
C ASN A 90 7.16 -1.84 -1.08
N VAL A 91 6.71 -2.95 -1.64
CA VAL A 91 6.88 -4.29 -1.10
C VAL A 91 7.73 -5.11 -2.05
N THR A 92 8.68 -5.85 -1.49
CA THR A 92 9.44 -6.81 -2.27
C THR A 92 8.54 -7.91 -2.83
N PHE A 93 8.80 -8.39 -4.04
CA PHE A 93 8.02 -9.47 -4.66
C PHE A 93 7.78 -10.64 -3.68
N PRO A 94 6.52 -10.98 -3.37
CA PRO A 94 6.18 -11.80 -2.22
C PRO A 94 6.17 -13.28 -2.57
N THR A 95 7.22 -13.98 -2.15
CA THR A 95 7.27 -15.45 -2.20
C THR A 95 7.13 -16.01 -0.79
N ASP A 96 6.43 -17.14 -0.64
CA ASP A 96 6.21 -17.77 0.67
C ASP A 96 7.57 -18.06 1.37
N ALA A 97 8.58 -18.54 0.62
CA ALA A 97 9.93 -18.74 1.15
C ALA A 97 10.59 -17.45 1.68
N LYS A 98 10.41 -16.32 1.00
CA LYS A 98 10.93 -15.01 1.45
C LYS A 98 10.17 -14.51 2.68
N LEU A 99 8.85 -14.71 2.74
CA LEU A 99 8.05 -14.39 3.91
C LEU A 99 8.49 -15.21 5.13
N HIS A 100 8.68 -16.52 4.98
CA HIS A 100 9.17 -17.37 6.07
C HIS A 100 10.56 -16.94 6.56
N ARG A 101 11.47 -16.54 5.67
CA ARG A 101 12.77 -15.96 6.07
C ARG A 101 12.61 -14.67 6.87
N LYS A 102 11.77 -13.75 6.41
CA LYS A 102 11.49 -12.50 7.15
C LYS A 102 10.88 -12.77 8.52
N ILE A 103 10.02 -13.79 8.66
CA ILE A 103 9.50 -14.23 9.96
C ILE A 103 10.65 -14.68 10.87
N ILE A 104 11.54 -15.54 10.35
CA ILE A 104 12.70 -16.02 11.12
C ILE A 104 13.58 -14.86 11.58
N GLU A 105 13.91 -13.92 10.69
CA GLU A 105 14.68 -12.71 11.02
C GLU A 105 13.99 -11.87 12.09
N LYS A 106 12.67 -11.63 11.96
CA LYS A 106 11.88 -10.89 12.96
C LYS A 106 11.83 -11.61 14.31
N CYS A 107 11.64 -12.93 14.33
CA CYS A 107 11.67 -13.73 15.56
C CYS A 107 13.05 -13.65 16.24
N GLN A 108 14.13 -13.72 15.48
CA GLN A 108 15.50 -13.60 16.02
C GLN A 108 15.77 -12.20 16.58
N ALA A 109 15.35 -11.15 15.87
CA ALA A 109 15.47 -9.77 16.33
C ALA A 109 14.67 -9.53 17.62
N LEU A 110 13.44 -10.01 17.65
CA LEU A 110 12.57 -9.94 18.82
C LEU A 110 13.17 -10.66 20.02
N ARG A 111 13.69 -11.88 19.81
CA ARG A 111 14.40 -12.63 20.85
C ARG A 111 15.56 -11.83 21.44
N LYS A 112 16.41 -11.23 20.57
CA LYS A 112 17.56 -10.45 21.01
C LYS A 112 17.13 -9.22 21.82
N LYS A 113 16.06 -8.55 21.39
CA LYS A 113 15.53 -7.35 22.05
C LYS A 113 14.98 -7.66 23.44
N GLU A 114 14.26 -8.77 23.59
CA GLU A 114 13.60 -9.16 24.84
C GLU A 114 14.47 -10.10 25.71
N GLY A 115 15.71 -10.39 25.28
CA GLY A 115 16.63 -11.26 26.04
C GLY A 115 16.15 -12.71 26.22
N LEU A 116 15.35 -13.24 25.29
CA LEU A 116 14.74 -14.57 25.43
C LEU A 116 15.74 -15.72 25.20
N PRO A 117 15.55 -16.89 25.83
CA PRO A 117 16.48 -18.01 25.71
C PRO A 117 16.62 -18.52 24.27
N VAL A 118 17.82 -19.07 23.97
CA VAL A 118 18.17 -19.55 22.63
C VAL A 118 18.23 -21.06 22.55
N ARG A 119 17.21 -21.71 21.98
CA ARG A 119 17.32 -23.15 21.71
C ARG A 119 18.21 -23.47 20.51
N GLN A 120 17.96 -22.81 19.38
CA GLN A 120 18.74 -22.99 18.15
C GLN A 120 18.66 -21.74 17.27
N SER A 121 19.79 -21.31 16.69
CA SER A 121 19.86 -20.13 15.83
C SER A 121 19.46 -20.40 14.38
N TYR A 122 19.68 -21.62 13.88
CA TYR A 122 19.49 -22.02 12.47
C TYR A 122 20.31 -21.24 11.44
N THR A 123 21.26 -20.37 11.85
CA THR A 123 21.99 -19.48 10.94
C THR A 123 22.70 -20.25 9.82
N ARG A 124 23.47 -21.29 10.16
CA ARG A 124 24.16 -22.15 9.18
C ARG A 124 23.17 -22.93 8.32
N THR A 125 22.15 -23.52 8.94
CA THR A 125 21.11 -24.28 8.24
C THR A 125 20.38 -23.41 7.20
N LEU A 126 20.08 -22.16 7.51
CA LEU A 126 19.40 -21.24 6.59
C LEU A 126 20.30 -20.83 5.42
N LYS A 127 21.61 -20.70 5.65
CA LYS A 127 22.62 -20.49 4.60
C LYS A 127 22.63 -21.66 3.61
N ASP A 128 22.70 -22.89 4.11
CA ASP A 128 22.72 -24.10 3.29
C ASP A 128 21.40 -24.25 2.50
N LEU A 129 20.25 -24.01 3.15
CA LEU A 129 18.94 -23.98 2.49
C LEU A 129 18.83 -22.89 1.42
N GLY A 130 19.51 -21.76 1.59
CA GLY A 130 19.62 -20.71 0.58
C GLY A 130 20.37 -21.16 -0.67
N MET A 131 21.47 -21.89 -0.49
CA MET A 131 22.23 -22.48 -1.60
C MET A 131 21.39 -23.48 -2.38
N ASP A 132 20.61 -24.32 -1.69
CA ASP A 132 19.73 -25.30 -2.31
C ASP A 132 18.59 -24.69 -3.13
N GLN A 133 18.13 -23.50 -2.76
CA GLN A 133 17.09 -22.78 -3.48
C GLN A 133 17.60 -22.00 -4.71
N ARG A 134 18.90 -21.70 -4.79
CA ARG A 134 19.49 -20.81 -5.82
C ARG A 134 19.14 -21.26 -7.24
N PHE A 135 19.26 -22.56 -7.52
CA PHE A 135 19.08 -23.11 -8.86
C PHE A 135 17.69 -23.74 -9.07
N ARG A 136 16.65 -23.21 -8.41
CA ARG A 136 15.27 -23.74 -8.48
C ARG A 136 14.67 -23.82 -9.89
N ARG A 137 15.18 -23.03 -10.84
CA ARG A 137 14.72 -23.03 -12.24
C ARG A 137 15.18 -24.27 -13.01
N ARG A 138 16.26 -24.95 -12.57
CA ARG A 138 16.76 -26.16 -13.22
C ARG A 138 15.87 -27.35 -12.85
N PRO A 139 15.39 -28.18 -13.81
CA PRO A 139 14.49 -29.30 -13.53
C PRO A 139 15.01 -30.25 -12.44
N LYS A 140 16.30 -30.62 -12.50
CA LYS A 140 16.97 -31.50 -11.53
C LYS A 140 16.95 -30.95 -10.09
N ASN A 141 16.94 -29.63 -9.92
CA ASN A 141 17.01 -28.97 -8.61
C ASN A 141 15.64 -28.53 -8.07
N LYS A 142 14.57 -28.65 -8.85
CA LYS A 142 13.22 -28.23 -8.46
C LYS A 142 12.74 -28.95 -7.19
N GLY A 143 13.00 -30.26 -7.09
CA GLY A 143 12.68 -31.06 -5.91
C GLY A 143 13.48 -30.66 -4.68
N LYS A 144 14.80 -30.42 -4.85
CA LYS A 144 15.70 -29.97 -3.78
C LYS A 144 15.26 -28.62 -3.21
N ALA A 145 14.99 -27.65 -4.09
CA ALA A 145 14.50 -26.33 -3.70
C ALA A 145 13.14 -26.40 -2.98
N LYS A 146 12.22 -27.26 -3.44
CA LYS A 146 10.92 -27.46 -2.76
C LYS A 146 11.09 -28.03 -1.35
N LYS A 147 11.98 -29.01 -1.15
CA LYS A 147 12.31 -29.54 0.18
C LYS A 147 12.93 -28.46 1.07
N ALA A 148 13.80 -27.62 0.50
CA ALA A 148 14.39 -26.50 1.22
C ALA A 148 13.35 -25.46 1.64
N ASP A 149 12.42 -25.08 0.75
CA ASP A 149 11.28 -24.19 1.05
C ASP A 149 10.44 -24.74 2.23
N GLN A 150 10.15 -26.05 2.24
CA GLN A 150 9.43 -26.69 3.34
C GLN A 150 10.23 -26.67 4.65
N LYS A 151 11.54 -26.89 4.59
CA LYS A 151 12.38 -26.82 5.80
C LYS A 151 12.42 -25.41 6.38
N VAL A 152 12.51 -24.37 5.54
CA VAL A 152 12.43 -22.97 5.97
C VAL A 152 11.07 -22.68 6.62
N LYS A 153 9.96 -23.15 6.02
CA LYS A 153 8.61 -23.06 6.62
C LYS A 153 8.56 -23.70 8.02
N THR A 154 9.11 -24.90 8.17
CA THR A 154 9.16 -25.60 9.46
C THR A 154 9.98 -24.84 10.51
N ILE A 155 11.13 -24.27 10.12
CA ILE A 155 11.96 -23.45 11.01
C ILE A 155 11.21 -22.19 11.44
N ALA A 156 10.55 -21.50 10.51
CA ALA A 156 9.74 -20.32 10.82
C ALA A 156 8.65 -20.65 11.84
N GLY A 157 7.82 -21.67 11.59
CA GLY A 157 6.77 -22.07 12.53
C GLY A 157 7.30 -22.52 13.89
N ARG A 158 8.47 -23.16 13.93
CA ARG A 158 9.11 -23.55 15.20
C ARG A 158 9.55 -22.34 16.01
N LEU A 159 10.19 -21.36 15.38
CA LEU A 159 10.65 -20.14 16.05
C LEU A 159 9.47 -19.27 16.53
N VAL A 160 8.39 -19.20 15.76
CA VAL A 160 7.16 -18.49 16.17
C VAL A 160 6.59 -19.10 17.45
N ARG A 161 6.48 -20.44 17.54
CA ARG A 161 6.02 -21.12 18.75
C ARG A 161 6.99 -20.97 19.93
N GLU A 162 8.29 -20.87 19.67
CA GLU A 162 9.29 -20.60 20.71
C GLU A 162 9.13 -19.19 21.29
N ILE A 163 8.94 -18.20 20.43
CA ILE A 163 8.68 -16.81 20.82
C ILE A 163 7.38 -16.71 21.61
N GLU A 164 6.30 -17.32 21.12
CA GLU A 164 4.99 -17.30 21.78
C GLU A 164 5.03 -17.92 23.19
N ARG A 165 5.73 -19.04 23.38
CA ARG A 165 5.86 -19.68 24.71
C ARG A 165 6.68 -18.86 25.70
N ASN A 166 7.64 -18.07 25.22
CA ASN A 166 8.56 -17.33 26.07
C ASN A 166 8.08 -15.90 26.36
N LEU A 167 7.10 -15.38 25.61
CA LEU A 167 6.55 -14.05 25.83
C LEU A 167 5.30 -14.12 26.73
N PRO A 168 5.07 -13.08 27.54
CA PRO A 168 3.86 -12.99 28.36
C PRO A 168 2.62 -12.78 27.48
N PRO A 169 1.43 -13.27 27.88
CA PRO A 169 0.20 -13.17 27.09
C PRO A 169 -0.25 -11.73 26.74
N ARG A 170 0.21 -10.73 27.50
CA ARG A 170 -0.09 -9.29 27.29
C ARG A 170 1.03 -8.55 26.55
N SER A 171 1.89 -9.27 25.84
CA SER A 171 2.99 -8.66 25.10
C SER A 171 2.48 -7.77 23.96
N ILE A 172 3.18 -6.65 23.73
CA ILE A 172 2.91 -5.75 22.59
C ILE A 172 3.06 -6.45 21.23
N TYR A 173 3.79 -7.57 21.18
CA TYR A 173 4.08 -8.31 19.96
C TYR A 173 2.98 -9.32 19.57
N GLN A 174 1.89 -9.43 20.34
CA GLN A 174 0.87 -10.45 20.09
C GLN A 174 0.26 -10.36 18.68
N LYS A 175 0.10 -9.14 18.15
CA LYS A 175 -0.36 -8.92 16.76
C LYS A 175 0.63 -9.46 15.72
N ASP A 176 1.93 -9.22 15.94
CA ASP A 176 2.98 -9.71 15.06
C ASP A 176 3.07 -11.24 15.10
N ILE A 177 2.96 -11.84 16.29
CA ILE A 177 2.97 -13.30 16.48
C ILE A 177 1.78 -13.94 15.76
N ALA A 178 0.58 -13.40 15.93
CA ALA A 178 -0.62 -13.89 15.22
C ALA A 178 -0.42 -13.84 13.69
N LEU A 179 0.17 -12.76 13.17
CA LEU A 179 0.52 -12.64 11.76
C LEU A 179 1.55 -13.71 11.34
N PHE A 180 2.57 -13.96 12.16
CA PHE A 180 3.62 -14.94 11.85
C PHE A 180 3.13 -16.38 11.92
N GLN A 181 2.08 -16.68 12.68
CA GLN A 181 1.44 -17.99 12.72
C GLN A 181 0.61 -18.26 11.45
N GLN A 182 -0.12 -17.25 10.96
CA GLN A 182 -0.97 -17.38 9.78
C GLN A 182 -0.18 -17.65 8.49
N VAL A 183 0.98 -17.01 8.33
CA VAL A 183 1.76 -17.06 7.08
C VAL A 183 2.27 -18.46 6.72
N PRO A 184 2.83 -19.28 7.65
CA PRO A 184 3.15 -20.67 7.38
C PRO A 184 1.96 -21.52 6.95
N GLU A 185 0.75 -21.21 7.40
CA GLU A 185 -0.45 -22.02 7.16
C GLU A 185 -1.11 -21.70 5.81
N GLN A 186 -0.86 -20.51 5.26
CA GLN A 186 -1.43 -20.10 3.99
C GLN A 186 -0.98 -20.97 2.80
N THR A 187 -1.90 -21.20 1.87
CA THR A 187 -1.65 -21.93 0.61
C THR A 187 -1.74 -20.97 -0.58
N LYS A 188 -1.79 -21.50 -1.80
CA LYS A 188 -1.99 -20.67 -3.00
C LYS A 188 -3.43 -20.17 -3.15
N THR A 189 -4.40 -20.90 -2.60
CA THR A 189 -5.84 -20.63 -2.72
C THR A 189 -6.43 -19.96 -1.50
N SER A 190 -5.60 -19.60 -0.51
CA SER A 190 -6.04 -18.86 0.67
C SER A 190 -6.67 -17.52 0.29
N LYS A 191 -7.94 -17.32 0.68
CA LYS A 191 -8.73 -16.11 0.37
C LYS A 191 -8.08 -14.82 0.88
N HIS A 192 -7.50 -14.86 2.08
CA HIS A 192 -6.85 -13.72 2.73
C HIS A 192 -5.34 -13.92 2.84
N LYS A 193 -4.71 -14.34 1.74
CA LYS A 193 -3.25 -14.57 1.69
C LYS A 193 -2.47 -13.29 2.03
N ILE A 194 -1.47 -13.43 2.90
CA ILE A 194 -0.57 -12.34 3.29
C ILE A 194 0.60 -12.31 2.32
N TYR A 195 0.81 -11.15 1.71
CA TYR A 195 1.91 -10.90 0.77
C TYR A 195 3.07 -10.12 1.40
N SER A 196 2.82 -9.36 2.47
CA SER A 196 3.85 -8.59 3.16
C SER A 196 3.63 -8.62 4.67
N LEU A 197 4.71 -8.78 5.44
CA LEU A 197 4.64 -8.76 6.91
C LEU A 197 4.55 -7.35 7.50
N HIS A 198 5.01 -6.33 6.77
CA HIS A 198 4.96 -4.94 7.25
C HIS A 198 3.71 -4.21 6.74
N GLU A 199 3.11 -4.68 5.64
CA GLU A 199 1.82 -4.23 5.16
C GLU A 199 0.90 -5.44 4.84
N PRO A 200 0.28 -6.06 5.86
CA PRO A 200 -0.54 -7.27 5.70
C PRO A 200 -1.75 -7.09 4.78
N GLU A 201 -2.17 -5.84 4.57
CA GLU A 201 -3.36 -5.50 3.80
C GLU A 201 -3.14 -5.53 2.28
N VAL A 202 -1.88 -5.53 1.84
CA VAL A 202 -1.49 -5.58 0.41
C VAL A 202 -2.17 -6.74 -0.30
N LYS A 203 -2.74 -6.48 -1.46
CA LYS A 203 -3.38 -7.49 -2.31
C LYS A 203 -2.56 -7.77 -3.55
N CYS A 204 -2.64 -9.01 -4.02
CA CYS A 204 -2.14 -9.42 -5.33
C CYS A 204 -3.26 -9.23 -6.35
N ILE A 205 -3.05 -8.35 -7.31
CA ILE A 205 -4.05 -7.99 -8.31
C ILE A 205 -3.49 -8.34 -9.69
N ALA A 206 -4.29 -9.05 -10.49
CA ALA A 206 -3.97 -9.38 -11.87
C ALA A 206 -4.84 -8.52 -12.80
N LYS A 207 -4.20 -7.59 -13.52
CA LYS A 207 -4.87 -6.68 -14.49
C LYS A 207 -4.65 -7.07 -15.96
N GLY A 208 -4.18 -8.30 -16.22
CA GLY A 208 -4.03 -8.82 -17.58
C GLY A 208 -2.92 -8.17 -18.42
N LYS A 209 -2.04 -7.34 -17.83
CA LYS A 209 -0.92 -6.72 -18.55
C LYS A 209 0.08 -7.79 -19.03
N ALA A 210 0.42 -7.76 -20.32
CA ALA A 210 1.29 -8.78 -20.94
C ALA A 210 2.68 -8.87 -20.27
N HIS A 211 3.26 -7.73 -19.91
CA HIS A 211 4.60 -7.63 -19.31
C HIS A 211 4.61 -7.81 -17.79
N LYS A 212 3.45 -7.72 -17.12
CA LYS A 212 3.34 -7.79 -15.65
C LYS A 212 2.05 -8.49 -15.23
N LYS A 213 2.18 -9.78 -14.88
CA LYS A 213 1.01 -10.62 -14.53
C LYS A 213 0.34 -10.24 -13.21
N TYR A 214 1.12 -9.79 -12.23
CA TYR A 214 0.65 -9.47 -10.88
C TYR A 214 1.27 -8.18 -10.37
N GLU A 215 0.42 -7.36 -9.77
CA GLU A 215 0.77 -6.12 -9.08
C GLU A 215 0.41 -6.27 -7.60
N PHE A 216 1.22 -5.71 -6.71
CA PHE A 216 1.06 -5.87 -5.26
C PHE A 216 0.80 -4.52 -4.61
N GLY A 217 -0.45 -4.31 -4.20
CA GLY A 217 -0.84 -3.07 -3.58
C GLY A 217 -2.34 -3.00 -3.33
N ASN A 218 -2.86 -1.79 -3.42
CA ASN A 218 -4.30 -1.53 -3.35
C ASN A 218 -4.81 -1.16 -4.73
N LYS A 219 -6.05 -1.52 -5.03
CA LYS A 219 -6.72 -0.99 -6.22
C LYS A 219 -7.05 0.49 -5.99
N ALA A 220 -6.96 1.32 -7.00
CA ALA A 220 -7.39 2.70 -6.95
C ALA A 220 -8.19 3.01 -8.21
N SER A 221 -9.34 3.66 -8.06
CA SER A 221 -10.09 4.22 -9.19
C SER A 221 -9.73 5.68 -9.32
N ILE A 222 -9.41 6.09 -10.54
CA ILE A 222 -9.17 7.48 -10.90
C ILE A 222 -10.24 7.84 -11.93
N SER A 223 -10.89 8.97 -11.70
CA SER A 223 -11.90 9.53 -12.58
C SER A 223 -11.43 10.87 -13.11
N VAL A 224 -11.55 11.05 -14.42
CA VAL A 224 -11.11 12.25 -15.13
C VAL A 224 -12.25 12.75 -16.01
N THR A 225 -12.32 14.05 -16.23
CA THR A 225 -13.20 14.64 -17.25
C THR A 225 -12.78 14.16 -18.64
N GLU A 226 -13.74 13.95 -19.55
CA GLU A 226 -13.44 13.28 -20.82
C GLU A 226 -12.60 14.10 -21.78
N ASN A 227 -12.84 15.41 -21.82
CA ASN A 227 -12.26 16.33 -22.79
C ASN A 227 -11.07 17.12 -22.21
N THR A 228 -11.15 17.52 -20.95
CA THR A 228 -10.12 18.37 -20.31
C THR A 228 -9.10 17.58 -19.50
N GLY A 229 -9.41 16.34 -19.11
CA GLY A 229 -8.49 15.45 -18.38
C GLY A 229 -8.26 15.83 -16.91
N VAL A 230 -9.08 16.70 -16.34
CA VAL A 230 -9.02 17.08 -14.93
C VAL A 230 -9.42 15.89 -14.07
N ILE A 231 -8.61 15.55 -13.07
CA ILE A 231 -8.93 14.48 -12.12
C ILE A 231 -10.02 14.96 -11.18
N VAL A 232 -11.19 14.34 -11.27
CA VAL A 232 -12.41 14.68 -10.51
C VAL A 232 -12.81 13.61 -9.50
N GLY A 233 -12.13 12.46 -9.50
CA GLY A 233 -12.32 11.41 -8.52
C GLY A 233 -11.04 10.59 -8.30
N ALA A 234 -10.81 10.22 -7.06
CA ALA A 234 -9.70 9.37 -6.65
C ALA A 234 -10.11 8.58 -5.39
N ILE A 235 -10.32 7.27 -5.54
CA ILE A 235 -10.73 6.39 -4.44
C ILE A 235 -9.85 5.16 -4.40
N SER A 236 -9.38 4.81 -3.20
CA SER A 236 -8.66 3.55 -2.99
C SER A 236 -9.61 2.45 -2.50
N PHE A 237 -9.46 1.28 -3.12
CA PHE A 237 -10.15 0.06 -2.77
C PHE A 237 -9.14 -1.04 -2.44
N ARG A 238 -9.61 -2.12 -1.81
CA ARG A 238 -8.79 -3.33 -1.64
C ARG A 238 -8.71 -4.10 -2.96
N ASN A 239 -9.59 -5.07 -3.15
CA ASN A 239 -9.69 -5.80 -4.41
C ASN A 239 -11.14 -6.19 -4.74
N PRO A 240 -12.11 -5.25 -4.72
CA PRO A 240 -13.45 -5.53 -5.24
C PRO A 240 -13.40 -5.70 -6.76
N TYR A 241 -14.45 -6.29 -7.32
CA TYR A 241 -14.68 -6.31 -8.76
C TYR A 241 -14.90 -4.90 -9.31
N ASP A 242 -14.40 -4.60 -10.51
CA ASP A 242 -14.36 -3.24 -11.06
C ASP A 242 -15.77 -2.65 -11.25
N GLY A 243 -16.74 -3.44 -11.71
CA GLY A 243 -18.14 -2.97 -11.83
C GLY A 243 -18.79 -2.58 -10.49
N ASN A 244 -18.31 -3.12 -9.37
CA ASN A 244 -18.86 -2.78 -8.04
C ASN A 244 -18.30 -1.46 -7.50
N ILE A 245 -17.25 -0.91 -8.14
CA ILE A 245 -16.59 0.34 -7.73
C ILE A 245 -17.36 1.57 -8.24
N LEU A 246 -18.10 1.45 -9.34
CA LEU A 246 -18.75 2.58 -10.02
C LEU A 246 -19.70 3.37 -9.11
N ASN A 247 -20.45 2.70 -8.24
CA ASN A 247 -21.33 3.38 -7.29
C ASN A 247 -20.56 4.32 -6.35
N GLU A 248 -19.38 3.89 -5.89
CA GLU A 248 -18.56 4.69 -4.98
C GLU A 248 -17.88 5.85 -5.72
N VAL A 249 -17.53 5.64 -7.00
CA VAL A 249 -17.03 6.71 -7.88
C VAL A 249 -18.09 7.80 -8.09
N ILE A 250 -19.33 7.40 -8.41
CA ILE A 250 -20.45 8.33 -8.59
C ILE A 250 -20.74 9.10 -7.31
N LYS A 251 -20.78 8.42 -6.15
CA LYS A 251 -20.97 9.08 -4.85
C LYS A 251 -19.87 10.09 -4.52
N GLN A 252 -18.61 9.80 -4.85
CA GLN A 252 -17.53 10.77 -4.64
C GLN A 252 -17.71 11.99 -5.53
N TYR A 253 -18.06 11.79 -6.81
CA TYR A 253 -18.34 12.90 -7.71
C TYR A 253 -19.50 13.76 -7.18
N GLU A 254 -20.59 13.12 -6.71
CA GLU A 254 -21.73 13.79 -6.09
C GLU A 254 -21.35 14.58 -4.82
N SER A 255 -20.50 14.03 -3.96
CA SER A 255 -19.95 14.73 -2.77
C SER A 255 -19.18 16.01 -3.14
N ILE A 256 -18.46 15.98 -4.27
CA ILE A 256 -17.63 17.09 -4.73
C ILE A 256 -18.48 18.17 -5.41
N PHE A 257 -19.35 17.79 -6.35
CA PHE A 257 -20.09 18.71 -7.23
C PHE A 257 -21.55 18.95 -6.84
N GLY A 258 -22.12 18.16 -5.93
CA GLY A 258 -23.54 18.22 -5.56
C GLY A 258 -24.51 17.69 -6.62
N LYS A 259 -23.99 17.06 -7.68
CA LYS A 259 -24.74 16.43 -8.77
C LYS A 259 -24.03 15.16 -9.23
N VAL A 260 -24.74 14.26 -9.88
CA VAL A 260 -24.16 13.06 -10.51
C VAL A 260 -23.66 13.37 -11.93
N PRO A 261 -22.66 12.63 -12.45
CA PRO A 261 -22.25 12.76 -13.84
C PRO A 261 -23.35 12.21 -14.77
N ARG A 262 -23.50 12.77 -15.98
CA ARG A 262 -24.45 12.26 -16.97
C ARG A 262 -23.92 11.02 -17.67
N HIS A 263 -22.64 11.03 -18.04
CA HIS A 263 -22.01 9.92 -18.76
C HIS A 263 -20.73 9.47 -18.04
N LEU A 264 -20.59 8.16 -17.83
CA LEU A 264 -19.42 7.55 -17.22
C LEU A 264 -18.80 6.50 -18.16
N THR A 265 -17.80 6.91 -18.92
CA THR A 265 -17.08 6.00 -19.82
C THR A 265 -16.07 5.15 -19.06
N VAL A 266 -16.13 3.84 -19.24
CA VAL A 266 -15.26 2.87 -18.57
C VAL A 266 -14.77 1.79 -19.52
N ASP A 267 -13.71 1.08 -19.14
CA ASP A 267 -13.18 -0.02 -19.95
C ASP A 267 -14.13 -1.25 -19.96
N ARG A 268 -13.85 -2.20 -20.87
CA ARG A 268 -14.65 -3.44 -20.98
C ARG A 268 -14.53 -4.38 -19.78
N GLY A 269 -13.59 -4.12 -18.86
CA GLY A 269 -13.43 -4.82 -17.60
C GLY A 269 -14.56 -4.53 -16.61
N TYR A 270 -15.19 -3.35 -16.72
CA TYR A 270 -16.38 -2.93 -15.97
C TYR A 270 -17.67 -3.52 -16.55
N ARG A 271 -17.77 -4.86 -16.62
CA ARG A 271 -19.03 -5.50 -17.01
C ARG A 271 -20.07 -5.29 -15.91
N GLY A 272 -21.29 -4.94 -16.30
CA GLY A 272 -22.35 -4.73 -15.33
C GLY A 272 -23.47 -3.87 -15.88
N LYS A 273 -24.02 -3.04 -14.99
CA LYS A 273 -25.15 -2.16 -15.30
C LYS A 273 -24.70 -1.08 -16.28
N LYS A 274 -25.53 -0.83 -17.29
CA LYS A 274 -25.37 0.26 -18.27
C LYS A 274 -25.95 1.60 -17.80
N GLN A 275 -26.56 1.62 -16.62
CA GLN A 275 -27.14 2.80 -16.01
C GLN A 275 -27.14 2.62 -14.50
N ILE A 276 -26.69 3.65 -13.79
CA ILE A 276 -26.66 3.70 -12.32
C ILE A 276 -27.33 5.00 -11.91
N GLY A 277 -28.60 4.92 -11.52
CA GLY A 277 -29.40 6.13 -11.25
C GLY A 277 -29.58 6.94 -12.54
N GLU A 278 -29.14 8.19 -12.52
CA GLU A 278 -29.22 9.11 -13.67
C GLU A 278 -27.97 9.07 -14.56
N THR A 279 -26.91 8.37 -14.14
CA THR A 279 -25.66 8.23 -14.91
C THR A 279 -25.78 7.07 -15.90
N GLU A 280 -25.51 7.34 -17.16
CA GLU A 280 -25.33 6.37 -18.25
C GLU A 280 -23.89 5.82 -18.27
#